data_AF-A0A956ITA9-F1
#
_entry.id   AF-A0A956ITA9-F1
#
_cell.length_a   1.000
_cell.length_b   1.000
_cell.length_c   1.000
_cell.angle_alpha   90.00
_cell.angle_beta   90.00
_cell.angle_gamma   90.00
#
_symmetry.space_group_name_H-M   'P 1'
#
loop_
_entity.id
_entity.type
_entity.pdbx_description
1 polymer ?
#
loop_
_entity_poly.entity_id
_entity_poly.type
_entity_poly.pdbx_seq_one_letter_code
_entity_poly.pdbx_strand_id
1 'polypeptide(L)'
;KELLGLTGLIDLAIPRGGEGLIRFVHENARVPTVEHYKGVCHLFVDRGADLDMALELALNGKVQRPGVCNALECVLVDQAEAAEFLPRLSDVMAAAQVELRGCERSLPLLNGAVAAQESDWGAEFLEKILAVRVVDDYAAALSHIERYGSNHTEAICTRDYARAQRWLREVDASCVLVNASTRFNDGGQLGLGAEIGISTSKLHAYGPMGIESLTTEKWVVLGDGQVRA
;
A
#
# COMPACT_ATOMS: atom_id res chain seq x y z
N LYS A 1 -24.27 -11.57 -10.47
CA LYS A 1 -23.52 -12.40 -11.46
C LYS A 1 -23.90 -12.03 -12.89
N GLU A 2 -25.19 -12.03 -13.25
CA GLU A 2 -25.65 -11.70 -14.61
C GLU A 2 -25.11 -10.35 -15.12
N LEU A 3 -25.14 -9.31 -14.28
CA LEU A 3 -24.62 -7.98 -14.61
C LEU A 3 -23.15 -8.00 -15.05
N LEU A 4 -22.31 -8.81 -14.41
CA LEU A 4 -20.87 -8.91 -14.73
C LEU A 4 -20.59 -9.61 -16.07
N GLY A 5 -21.62 -10.22 -16.67
CA GLY A 5 -21.58 -10.87 -17.97
C GLY A 5 -22.16 -10.05 -19.12
N LEU A 6 -22.68 -8.84 -18.85
CA LEU A 6 -23.33 -7.99 -19.86
C LEU A 6 -22.32 -7.22 -20.73
N THR A 7 -21.37 -7.95 -21.32
CA THR A 7 -20.39 -7.41 -22.28
C THR A 7 -21.11 -6.75 -23.45
N GLY A 8 -20.71 -5.52 -23.80
CA GLY A 8 -21.36 -4.70 -24.85
C GLY A 8 -22.49 -3.79 -24.36
N LEU A 9 -22.90 -3.93 -23.08
CA LEU A 9 -23.78 -2.97 -22.40
C LEU A 9 -23.09 -2.27 -21.23
N ILE A 10 -22.09 -2.94 -20.64
CA ILE A 10 -21.27 -2.41 -19.56
C ILE A 10 -19.81 -2.47 -20.01
N ASP A 11 -19.14 -1.32 -19.99
CA ASP A 11 -17.74 -1.18 -20.40
C ASP A 11 -16.77 -1.47 -19.25
N LEU A 12 -17.16 -1.17 -18.01
CA LEU A 12 -16.32 -1.32 -16.82
C LEU A 12 -17.18 -1.62 -15.59
N ALA A 13 -16.72 -2.55 -14.76
CA ALA A 13 -17.27 -2.80 -13.43
C ALA A 13 -16.22 -2.49 -12.35
N ILE A 14 -16.62 -1.72 -11.33
CA ILE A 14 -15.74 -1.32 -10.22
C ILE A 14 -16.34 -1.87 -8.91
N PRO A 15 -15.88 -3.03 -8.41
CA PRO A 15 -16.38 -3.58 -7.15
C PRO A 15 -15.94 -2.73 -5.96
N ARG A 16 -16.87 -2.45 -5.05
CA ARG A 16 -16.61 -1.74 -3.79
C ARG A 16 -17.22 -2.52 -2.64
N GLY A 17 -16.38 -2.99 -1.73
CA GLY A 17 -16.77 -3.82 -0.59
C GLY A 17 -15.60 -4.63 -0.06
N GLY A 18 -15.88 -5.63 0.77
CA GLY A 18 -14.84 -6.51 1.33
C GLY A 18 -14.23 -7.48 0.30
N GLU A 19 -13.12 -8.10 0.68
CA GLU A 19 -12.33 -9.02 -0.17
C GLU A 19 -13.20 -10.10 -0.86
N GLY A 20 -14.17 -10.67 -0.15
CA GLY A 20 -15.05 -11.71 -0.70
C GLY A 20 -15.88 -11.24 -1.90
N LEU A 21 -16.36 -9.98 -1.89
CA LEU A 21 -17.09 -9.41 -3.02
C LEU A 21 -16.16 -9.15 -4.20
N ILE A 22 -14.98 -8.57 -3.94
CA ILE A 22 -13.99 -8.27 -4.98
C ILE A 22 -13.55 -9.57 -5.66
N ARG A 23 -13.19 -10.59 -4.88
CA ARG A 23 -12.85 -11.93 -5.38
C ARG A 23 -13.97 -12.54 -6.22
N PHE A 24 -15.21 -12.46 -5.74
CA PHE A 24 -16.37 -12.94 -6.48
C PHE A 24 -16.52 -12.22 -7.83
N VAL A 25 -16.34 -10.90 -7.87
CA VAL A 25 -16.43 -10.12 -9.11
C VAL A 25 -15.30 -10.51 -10.06
N HIS A 26 -14.06 -10.54 -9.59
CA HIS A 26 -12.91 -10.94 -10.41
C HIS A 26 -13.07 -12.32 -11.04
N GLU A 27 -13.45 -13.33 -10.26
CA GLU A 27 -13.55 -14.72 -10.72
C GLU A 27 -14.73 -14.95 -11.68
N ASN A 28 -15.73 -14.06 -11.70
CA ASN A 28 -16.97 -14.26 -12.46
C ASN A 28 -17.21 -13.21 -13.54
N ALA A 29 -16.45 -12.12 -13.60
CA ALA A 29 -16.66 -11.05 -14.55
C ALA A 29 -16.15 -11.42 -15.96
N ARG A 30 -16.96 -11.06 -16.96
CA ARG A 30 -16.54 -11.01 -18.36
C ARG A 30 -16.31 -9.58 -18.83
N VAL A 31 -17.03 -8.63 -18.22
CA VAL A 31 -16.77 -7.19 -18.35
C VAL A 31 -15.43 -6.87 -17.68
N PRO A 32 -14.60 -5.95 -18.24
CA PRO A 32 -13.40 -5.48 -17.58
C PRO A 32 -13.66 -5.00 -16.14
N THR A 33 -12.73 -5.31 -15.23
CA THR A 33 -12.78 -4.87 -13.84
C THR A 33 -11.55 -4.05 -13.47
N VAL A 34 -11.76 -3.06 -12.61
CA VAL A 34 -10.69 -2.30 -11.97
C VAL A 34 -10.95 -2.32 -10.48
N GLU A 35 -9.98 -2.82 -9.71
CA GLU A 35 -10.15 -3.17 -8.30
C GLU A 35 -8.82 -3.08 -7.55
N HIS A 36 -8.89 -3.21 -6.23
CA HIS A 36 -7.77 -3.56 -5.38
C HIS A 36 -8.22 -4.71 -4.47
N TYR A 37 -7.36 -5.70 -4.24
CA TYR A 37 -7.73 -6.89 -3.47
C TYR A 37 -7.59 -6.70 -1.98
N LYS A 38 -6.45 -6.12 -1.58
CA LYS A 38 -6.02 -5.92 -0.20
C LYS A 38 -5.20 -4.66 -0.09
N GLY A 39 -5.08 -4.19 1.14
CA GLY A 39 -4.34 -3.02 1.57
C GLY A 39 -3.17 -3.33 2.50
N VAL A 40 -2.34 -4.33 2.19
CA VAL A 40 -1.13 -4.62 2.96
C VAL A 40 -0.06 -3.59 2.59
N CYS A 41 0.08 -2.57 3.44
CA CYS A 41 0.99 -1.44 3.25
C CYS A 41 2.16 -1.49 4.24
N HIS A 42 3.37 -1.15 3.78
CA HIS A 42 4.57 -1.16 4.61
C HIS A 42 5.17 0.23 4.81
N LEU A 43 5.87 0.37 5.93
CA LEU A 43 6.84 1.43 6.20
C LEU A 43 8.20 0.77 6.45
N PHE A 44 9.18 1.07 5.63
CA PHE A 44 10.57 0.68 5.86
C PHE A 44 11.33 1.83 6.55
N VAL A 45 11.80 1.57 7.78
CA VAL A 45 12.70 2.46 8.53
C VAL A 45 14.13 2.08 8.18
N ASP A 46 14.72 2.86 7.30
CA ASP A 46 16.03 2.62 6.72
C ASP A 46 17.17 3.01 7.67
N ARG A 47 18.37 2.49 7.39
CA ARG A 47 19.58 2.88 8.10
C ARG A 47 19.83 4.39 7.97
N GLY A 48 20.09 5.04 9.10
CA GLY A 48 20.31 6.49 9.20
C GLY A 48 19.05 7.33 9.04
N ALA A 49 17.86 6.72 9.14
CA ALA A 49 16.59 7.43 9.14
C ALA A 49 16.50 8.47 10.25
N ASP A 50 15.59 9.42 10.07
CA ASP A 50 15.13 10.24 11.17
C ASP A 50 14.12 9.43 11.99
N LEU A 51 14.52 8.95 13.17
CA LEU A 51 13.69 8.06 13.98
C LEU A 51 12.47 8.78 14.55
N ASP A 52 12.52 10.09 14.77
CA ASP A 52 11.38 10.87 15.24
C ASP A 52 10.31 10.93 14.14
N MET A 53 10.75 11.24 12.92
CA MET A 53 9.89 11.19 11.74
C MET A 53 9.33 9.78 11.51
N ALA A 54 10.16 8.73 11.63
CA ALA A 54 9.70 7.35 11.47
C ALA A 54 8.57 6.99 12.45
N LEU A 55 8.65 7.46 13.71
CA LEU A 55 7.59 7.26 14.70
C LEU A 55 6.30 7.98 14.31
N GLU A 56 6.40 9.24 13.87
CA GLU A 56 5.23 10.02 13.42
C GLU A 56 4.55 9.37 12.21
N LEU A 57 5.35 8.90 11.24
CA LEU A 57 4.87 8.20 10.06
C LEU A 57 4.19 6.88 10.42
N ALA A 58 4.80 6.07 11.29
CA ALA A 58 4.22 4.81 11.74
C ALA A 58 2.89 5.03 12.49
N LEU A 59 2.87 5.99 13.43
CA LEU A 59 1.69 6.33 14.21
C LEU A 59 0.56 6.84 13.32
N ASN A 60 0.85 7.81 12.44
CA ASN A 60 -0.16 8.34 11.52
C ASN A 60 -0.68 7.26 10.58
N GLY A 61 0.22 6.46 10.00
CA GLY A 61 -0.09 5.38 9.08
C GLY A 61 -1.06 4.37 9.66
N LYS A 62 -0.87 3.97 10.92
CA LYS A 62 -1.72 2.95 11.56
C LYS A 62 -2.97 3.54 12.24
N VAL A 63 -2.84 4.65 12.97
CA VAL A 63 -3.85 5.06 13.97
C VAL A 63 -4.84 6.08 13.42
N GLN A 64 -4.48 6.88 12.42
CA GLN A 64 -5.37 7.94 11.91
C GLN A 64 -6.72 7.37 11.44
N ARG A 65 -6.69 6.25 10.70
CA ARG A 65 -7.88 5.53 10.27
C ARG A 65 -7.52 4.05 10.03
N PRO A 66 -7.62 3.18 11.05
CA PRO A 66 -7.15 1.78 10.93
C PRO A 66 -7.99 0.94 9.95
N GLY A 67 -9.28 1.24 9.81
CA GLY A 67 -10.23 0.46 9.00
C GLY A 67 -10.27 0.83 7.51
N VAL A 68 -9.18 1.30 6.92
CA VAL A 68 -9.07 1.57 5.48
C VAL A 68 -7.84 0.92 4.86
N CYS A 69 -7.90 0.64 3.57
CA CYS A 69 -6.91 -0.16 2.84
C CYS A 69 -5.53 0.49 2.64
N ASN A 70 -5.34 1.75 3.00
CA ASN A 70 -4.02 2.38 2.99
C ASN A 70 -3.48 2.61 4.42
N ALA A 71 -4.13 2.03 5.42
CA ALA A 71 -3.59 1.96 6.77
C ALA A 71 -2.31 1.12 6.75
N LEU A 72 -1.36 1.50 7.59
CA LEU A 72 -0.10 0.78 7.73
C LEU A 72 -0.36 -0.57 8.41
N GLU A 73 0.12 -1.66 7.82
CA GLU A 73 -0.07 -3.02 8.35
C GLU A 73 1.24 -3.66 8.83
N CYS A 74 2.38 -3.22 8.29
CA CYS A 74 3.69 -3.74 8.68
C CYS A 74 4.77 -2.64 8.71
N VAL A 75 5.59 -2.65 9.76
CA VAL A 75 6.82 -1.85 9.84
C VAL A 75 8.03 -2.76 9.68
N LEU A 76 8.84 -2.47 8.67
CA LEU A 76 10.14 -3.08 8.45
C LEU A 76 11.21 -2.15 9.01
N VAL A 77 12.13 -2.68 9.80
CA VAL A 77 13.19 -1.87 10.43
C VAL A 77 14.54 -2.45 10.08
N ASP A 78 15.42 -1.62 9.54
CA ASP A 78 16.82 -2.00 9.34
C ASP A 78 17.45 -2.39 10.69
N GLN A 79 18.20 -3.49 10.70
CA GLN A 79 18.82 -4.02 11.91
C GLN A 79 19.70 -3.01 12.67
N ALA A 80 20.28 -2.03 11.98
CA ALA A 80 21.12 -1.01 12.60
C ALA A 80 20.29 -0.03 13.47
N GLU A 81 19.02 0.17 13.15
CA GLU A 81 18.12 1.11 13.84
C GLU A 81 17.24 0.41 14.88
N ALA A 82 17.09 -0.91 14.79
CA ALA A 82 16.12 -1.68 15.56
C ALA A 82 16.24 -1.48 17.09
N ALA A 83 17.46 -1.46 17.64
CA ALA A 83 17.66 -1.35 19.08
C ALA A 83 17.23 0.01 19.65
N GLU A 84 17.33 1.08 18.86
CA GLU A 84 16.92 2.43 19.28
C GLU A 84 15.44 2.69 18.95
N PHE A 85 14.99 2.29 17.77
CA PHE A 85 13.66 2.60 17.27
C PHE A 85 12.55 1.77 17.91
N LEU A 86 12.74 0.45 18.09
CA LEU A 86 11.66 -0.46 18.50
C LEU A 86 11.11 -0.23 19.91
N PRO A 87 11.93 0.08 20.94
CA PRO A 87 11.40 0.44 22.25
C PRO A 87 10.52 1.69 22.19
N ARG A 88 10.96 2.71 21.44
CA ARG A 88 10.23 3.96 21.24
C ARG A 88 8.92 3.75 20.48
N LEU A 89 8.95 2.89 19.46
CA LEU A 89 7.76 2.49 18.71
C LEU A 89 6.74 1.83 19.64
N SER A 90 7.19 0.95 20.53
CA SER A 90 6.33 0.25 21.50
C SER A 90 5.60 1.22 22.41
N ASP A 91 6.31 2.22 22.95
CA ASP A 91 5.72 3.20 23.87
C ASP A 91 4.64 4.04 23.18
N VAL A 92 4.93 4.54 21.98
CA VAL A 92 3.99 5.35 21.19
C VAL A 92 2.77 4.53 20.74
N MET A 93 2.98 3.29 20.33
CA MET A 93 1.91 2.39 19.87
C MET A 93 1.04 1.89 21.02
N ALA A 94 1.63 1.60 22.20
CA ALA A 94 0.91 1.23 23.40
C ALA A 94 -0.01 2.37 23.88
N ALA A 95 0.47 3.62 23.86
CA ALA A 95 -0.33 4.79 24.18
C ALA A 95 -1.54 4.95 23.24
N ALA A 96 -1.40 4.53 21.98
CA ALA A 96 -2.47 4.51 20.99
C ALA A 96 -3.33 3.24 21.00
N GLN A 97 -3.05 2.29 21.90
CA GLN A 97 -3.71 0.99 22.03
C GLN A 97 -3.56 0.12 20.77
N VAL A 98 -2.38 0.11 20.17
CA VAL A 98 -2.02 -0.76 19.04
C VAL A 98 -1.33 -2.03 19.55
N GLU A 99 -1.83 -3.18 19.15
CA GLU A 99 -1.18 -4.48 19.36
C GLU A 99 0.00 -4.62 18.39
N LEU A 100 1.20 -4.87 18.91
CA LEU A 100 2.39 -5.12 18.10
C LEU A 100 2.66 -6.62 17.98
N ARG A 101 2.87 -7.07 16.74
CA ARG A 101 3.26 -8.46 16.43
C ARG A 101 4.69 -8.51 15.89
N GLY A 102 5.62 -9.02 16.69
CA GLY A 102 7.05 -9.01 16.39
C GLY A 102 7.58 -10.34 15.84
N CYS A 103 8.53 -10.29 14.90
CA CYS A 103 9.38 -11.45 14.58
C CYS A 103 10.35 -11.77 15.73
N GLU A 104 11.06 -12.89 15.64
CA GLU A 104 12.04 -13.33 16.66
C GLU A 104 13.08 -12.26 17.02
N ARG A 105 13.47 -11.41 16.05
CA ARG A 105 14.44 -10.33 16.25
C ARG A 105 13.84 -9.04 16.81
N SER A 106 12.59 -8.71 16.48
CA SER A 106 11.94 -7.50 17.02
C SER A 106 11.32 -7.75 18.39
N LEU A 107 10.82 -8.97 18.66
CA LEU A 107 10.10 -9.30 19.88
C LEU A 107 10.86 -8.95 21.18
N PRO A 108 12.18 -9.23 21.32
CA PRO A 108 12.93 -8.86 22.52
C PRO A 108 13.14 -7.35 22.70
N LEU A 109 12.95 -6.56 21.64
CA LEU A 109 13.13 -5.11 21.62
C LEU A 109 11.80 -4.35 21.75
N LEU A 110 10.68 -5.06 21.71
CA LEU A 110 9.34 -4.50 21.78
C LEU A 110 8.71 -4.76 23.16
N ASN A 111 8.23 -3.70 23.81
CA ASN A 111 7.57 -3.81 25.11
C ASN A 111 6.11 -4.25 24.91
N GLY A 112 5.75 -5.42 25.44
CA GLY A 112 4.36 -5.92 25.42
C GLY A 112 3.87 -6.43 24.06
N ALA A 113 4.77 -6.66 23.10
CA ALA A 113 4.42 -7.28 21.82
C ALA A 113 4.17 -8.79 21.95
N VAL A 114 3.41 -9.34 21.00
CA VAL A 114 3.21 -10.79 20.83
C VAL A 114 4.03 -11.30 19.66
N ALA A 115 4.32 -12.61 19.63
CA ALA A 115 5.02 -13.21 18.50
C ALA A 115 4.14 -13.18 17.24
N ALA A 116 4.69 -12.69 16.14
CA ALA A 116 4.06 -12.72 14.83
C ALA A 116 4.01 -14.15 14.28
N GLN A 117 2.92 -14.49 13.61
CA GLN A 117 2.75 -15.70 12.82
C GLN A 117 3.17 -15.44 11.37
N GLU A 118 3.46 -16.49 10.61
CA GLU A 118 3.82 -16.35 9.19
C GLU A 118 2.70 -15.68 8.36
N SER A 119 1.44 -15.90 8.75
CA SER A 119 0.28 -15.27 8.11
C SER A 119 0.17 -13.76 8.36
N ASP A 120 0.81 -13.22 9.40
CA ASP A 120 0.73 -11.79 9.74
C ASP A 120 1.44 -10.92 8.70
N TRP A 121 2.48 -11.43 8.03
CA TRP A 121 3.31 -10.62 7.12
C TRP A 121 2.55 -10.13 5.88
N GLY A 122 1.55 -10.88 5.42
CA GLY A 122 0.67 -10.51 4.31
C GLY A 122 -0.77 -10.24 4.75
N ALA A 123 -1.00 -9.97 6.03
CA ALA A 123 -2.33 -9.72 6.57
C ALA A 123 -2.72 -8.24 6.44
N GLU A 124 -3.95 -8.00 6.02
CA GLU A 124 -4.61 -6.71 6.15
C GLU A 124 -5.50 -6.79 7.40
N PHE A 125 -5.07 -6.17 8.49
CA PHE A 125 -5.75 -6.28 9.78
C PHE A 125 -6.98 -5.38 9.85
N LEU A 126 -6.94 -4.20 9.22
CA LEU A 126 -8.00 -3.17 9.32
C LEU A 126 -8.36 -2.75 10.76
N GLU A 127 -7.44 -3.00 11.68
CA GLU A 127 -7.58 -2.78 13.11
C GLU A 127 -6.31 -2.15 13.68
N LYS A 128 -6.31 -1.86 14.99
CA LYS A 128 -5.13 -1.41 15.72
C LYS A 128 -4.17 -2.57 16.01
N ILE A 129 -3.75 -3.25 14.97
CA ILE A 129 -2.75 -4.31 14.97
C ILE A 129 -1.67 -3.92 13.95
N LEU A 130 -0.39 -4.08 14.32
CA LEU A 130 0.73 -3.73 13.46
C LEU A 130 1.81 -4.81 13.56
N ALA A 131 2.16 -5.41 12.42
CA ALA A 131 3.28 -6.33 12.33
C ALA A 131 4.61 -5.55 12.32
N VAL A 132 5.64 -6.09 12.96
CA VAL A 132 6.95 -5.44 13.07
C VAL A 132 8.06 -6.45 12.82
N ARG A 133 8.87 -6.23 11.78
CA ARG A 133 9.97 -7.12 11.41
C ARG A 133 11.29 -6.36 11.32
N VAL A 134 12.32 -6.88 11.97
CA VAL A 134 13.71 -6.48 11.68
C VAL A 134 14.18 -7.17 10.41
N VAL A 135 14.73 -6.40 9.47
CA VAL A 135 15.35 -6.88 8.23
C VAL A 135 16.84 -6.56 8.22
N ASP A 136 17.63 -7.35 7.49
CA ASP A 136 19.09 -7.21 7.49
C ASP A 136 19.56 -5.94 6.81
N ASP A 137 18.86 -5.53 5.76
CA ASP A 137 19.17 -4.35 4.95
C ASP A 137 17.99 -3.94 4.05
N TYR A 138 18.24 -2.92 3.23
CA TYR A 138 17.34 -2.43 2.19
C TYR A 138 16.89 -3.53 1.20
N ALA A 139 17.77 -4.45 0.78
CA ALA A 139 17.40 -5.49 -0.17
C ALA A 139 16.42 -6.49 0.46
N ALA A 140 16.65 -6.86 1.72
CA ALA A 140 15.73 -7.69 2.48
C ALA A 140 14.36 -7.00 2.68
N ALA A 141 14.32 -5.67 2.82
CA ALA A 141 13.06 -4.92 2.85
C ALA A 141 12.29 -5.04 1.53
N LEU A 142 12.96 -4.86 0.38
CA LEU A 142 12.35 -5.04 -0.94
C LEU A 142 11.82 -6.46 -1.14
N SER A 143 12.62 -7.48 -0.81
CA SER A 143 12.19 -8.89 -0.93
C SER A 143 10.99 -9.22 -0.04
N HIS A 144 10.87 -8.57 1.13
CA HIS A 144 9.68 -8.72 1.96
C HIS A 144 8.44 -8.13 1.29
N ILE A 145 8.54 -6.91 0.77
CA ILE A 145 7.43 -6.21 0.12
C ILE A 145 7.01 -6.94 -1.16
N GLU A 146 7.96 -7.42 -1.96
CA GLU A 146 7.66 -8.24 -3.14
C GLU A 146 6.88 -9.51 -2.78
N ARG A 147 7.19 -10.12 -1.63
CA ARG A 147 6.57 -11.36 -1.19
C ARG A 147 5.21 -11.17 -0.53
N TYR A 148 5.03 -10.13 0.26
CA TYR A 148 3.86 -9.97 1.14
C TYR A 148 3.04 -8.70 0.89
N GLY A 149 3.59 -7.74 0.14
CA GLY A 149 2.90 -6.53 -0.29
C GLY A 149 1.67 -6.83 -1.13
N SER A 150 0.77 -5.85 -1.15
CA SER A 150 -0.46 -5.88 -1.96
C SER A 150 -0.38 -4.96 -3.18
N ASN A 151 0.81 -4.40 -3.42
CA ASN A 151 1.08 -3.36 -4.41
C ASN A 151 0.19 -2.11 -4.22
N HIS A 152 -0.29 -1.87 -3.00
CA HIS A 152 -1.16 -0.74 -2.67
C HIS A 152 -0.34 0.51 -2.36
N THR A 153 0.23 0.62 -1.16
CA THR A 153 1.05 1.76 -0.76
C THR A 153 2.27 1.30 0.00
N GLU A 154 3.45 1.80 -0.39
CA GLU A 154 4.71 1.42 0.25
C GLU A 154 5.55 2.67 0.54
N ALA A 155 6.00 2.81 1.79
CA ALA A 155 6.75 3.98 2.26
C ALA A 155 8.14 3.62 2.78
N ILE A 156 9.12 4.49 2.53
CA ILE A 156 10.44 4.46 3.18
C ILE A 156 10.63 5.72 4.04
N CYS A 157 11.21 5.56 5.22
CA CYS A 157 11.78 6.64 6.01
C CYS A 157 13.31 6.58 5.89
N THR A 158 13.93 7.56 5.24
CA THR A 158 15.39 7.61 5.04
C THR A 158 15.91 9.04 4.91
N ARG A 159 17.17 9.27 5.28
CA ARG A 159 17.93 10.49 4.95
C ARG A 159 18.87 10.30 3.76
N ASP A 160 19.00 9.09 3.24
CA ASP A 160 19.87 8.78 2.12
C ASP A 160 19.15 9.02 0.80
N TYR A 161 19.63 10.03 0.06
CA TYR A 161 19.06 10.41 -1.22
C TYR A 161 19.12 9.27 -2.26
N ALA A 162 20.23 8.52 -2.31
CA ALA A 162 20.38 7.45 -3.28
C ALA A 162 19.41 6.29 -2.99
N ARG A 163 19.22 5.92 -1.71
CA ARG A 163 18.24 4.89 -1.32
C ARG A 163 16.80 5.36 -1.54
N ALA A 164 16.47 6.63 -1.28
CA ALA A 164 15.16 7.19 -1.62
C ALA A 164 14.85 7.10 -3.12
N GLN A 165 15.82 7.47 -3.97
CA GLN A 165 15.65 7.38 -5.44
C GLN A 165 15.54 5.95 -5.94
N ARG A 166 16.25 5.00 -5.31
CA ARG A 166 16.11 3.58 -5.60
C ARG A 166 14.74 3.06 -5.18
N TRP A 167 14.25 3.44 -4.01
CA TRP A 167 12.94 3.03 -3.49
C TRP A 167 11.81 3.37 -4.46
N LEU A 168 11.79 4.63 -4.92
CA LEU A 168 10.82 5.13 -5.90
C LEU A 168 10.83 4.38 -7.25
N ARG A 169 11.95 3.71 -7.59
CA ARG A 169 12.12 3.00 -8.87
C ARG A 169 11.91 1.49 -8.75
N GLU A 170 12.32 0.92 -7.62
CA GLU A 170 12.40 -0.53 -7.43
C GLU A 170 11.13 -1.10 -6.78
N VAL A 171 10.40 -0.29 -5.99
CA VAL A 171 9.14 -0.72 -5.38
C VAL A 171 7.97 -0.60 -6.36
N ASP A 172 7.25 -1.69 -6.54
CA ASP A 172 6.12 -1.80 -7.46
C ASP A 172 4.79 -1.71 -6.70
N ALA A 173 4.36 -0.49 -6.40
CA ALA A 173 3.09 -0.21 -5.73
C ALA A 173 2.34 0.97 -6.36
N SER A 174 1.03 1.03 -6.15
CA SER A 174 0.14 2.06 -6.71
C SER A 174 0.49 3.47 -6.21
N CYS A 175 1.11 3.55 -5.03
CA CYS A 175 1.71 4.76 -4.51
C CYS A 175 2.99 4.41 -3.72
N VAL A 176 4.11 5.01 -4.12
CA VAL A 176 5.42 4.79 -3.48
C VAL A 176 5.87 6.10 -2.85
N LEU A 177 6.15 6.07 -1.55
CA LEU A 177 6.34 7.25 -0.73
C LEU A 177 7.74 7.30 -0.11
N VAL A 178 8.30 8.49 -0.01
CA VAL A 178 9.53 8.77 0.74
C VAL A 178 9.20 9.77 1.82
N ASN A 179 9.47 9.42 3.08
CA ASN A 179 9.30 10.27 4.24
C ASN A 179 7.87 10.84 4.38
N ALA A 180 6.87 10.04 3.99
CA ALA A 180 5.45 10.41 4.03
C ALA A 180 4.59 9.21 4.41
N SER A 181 3.44 9.49 5.03
CA SER A 181 2.52 8.46 5.55
C SER A 181 1.79 7.75 4.42
N THR A 182 1.58 6.44 4.56
CA THR A 182 0.80 5.62 3.61
C THR A 182 -0.64 6.15 3.41
N ARG A 183 -1.14 6.93 4.38
CA ARG A 183 -2.45 7.57 4.35
C ARG A 183 -2.62 8.63 3.25
N PHE A 184 -1.54 9.07 2.61
CA PHE A 184 -1.58 9.99 1.47
C PHE A 184 -1.98 9.33 0.15
N ASN A 185 -2.05 8.00 0.06
CA ASN A 185 -2.62 7.34 -1.11
C ASN A 185 -4.16 7.48 -1.09
N ASP A 186 -4.64 8.65 -1.47
CA ASP A 186 -6.04 9.09 -1.45
C ASP A 186 -6.21 10.21 -2.49
N GLY A 187 -7.23 10.11 -3.35
CA GLY A 187 -7.43 11.04 -4.46
C GLY A 187 -7.67 12.49 -4.02
N GLY A 188 -8.26 12.73 -2.85
CA GLY A 188 -8.40 14.07 -2.29
C GLY A 188 -7.05 14.64 -1.88
N GLN A 189 -6.20 13.83 -1.24
CA GLN A 189 -4.85 14.23 -0.83
C GLN A 189 -3.90 14.42 -2.02
N LEU A 190 -4.08 13.66 -3.10
CA LEU A 190 -3.26 13.75 -4.32
C LEU A 190 -3.81 14.77 -5.34
N GLY A 191 -4.82 15.56 -4.98
CA GLY A 191 -5.30 16.68 -5.81
C GLY A 191 -6.24 16.27 -6.95
N LEU A 192 -6.78 15.05 -6.94
CA LEU A 192 -7.81 14.60 -7.89
C LEU A 192 -9.21 15.15 -7.55
N GLY A 193 -9.37 15.75 -6.36
CA GLY A 193 -10.62 16.29 -5.83
C GLY A 193 -11.53 15.19 -5.27
N ALA A 194 -11.84 14.18 -6.08
CA ALA A 194 -12.60 13.00 -5.67
C ALA A 194 -12.00 11.73 -6.31
N GLU A 195 -12.24 10.59 -5.67
CA GLU A 195 -11.92 9.27 -6.20
C GLU A 195 -13.14 8.36 -6.17
N ILE A 196 -13.22 7.43 -7.13
CA ILE A 196 -14.16 6.30 -7.04
C ILE A 196 -13.60 5.19 -6.13
N GLY A 197 -12.27 5.09 -6.08
CA GLY A 197 -11.51 4.11 -5.32
C GLY A 197 -10.04 4.11 -5.70
N ILE A 198 -9.30 3.14 -5.19
CA ILE A 198 -7.89 2.92 -5.50
C ILE A 198 -7.79 1.61 -6.28
N SER A 199 -6.98 1.58 -7.34
CA SER A 199 -6.69 0.34 -8.05
C SER A 199 -5.27 -0.14 -7.84
N THR A 200 -5.12 -1.45 -7.67
CA THR A 200 -3.82 -2.12 -7.75
C THR A 200 -3.67 -2.95 -9.04
N SER A 201 -4.58 -2.77 -10.00
CA SER A 201 -4.47 -3.32 -11.36
C SER A 201 -3.56 -2.43 -12.20
N LYS A 202 -2.56 -2.99 -12.89
CA LYS A 202 -1.61 -2.19 -13.68
C LYS A 202 -2.18 -1.64 -15.00
N LEU A 203 -3.26 -2.23 -15.50
CA LEU A 203 -3.89 -1.80 -16.74
C LEU A 203 -4.94 -0.74 -16.47
N HIS A 204 -5.04 0.24 -17.38
CA HIS A 204 -5.99 1.35 -17.36
C HIS A 204 -5.78 2.40 -16.25
N ALA A 205 -5.88 2.01 -14.98
CA ALA A 205 -5.70 2.92 -13.85
C ALA A 205 -4.99 2.20 -12.71
N TYR A 206 -3.93 2.82 -12.17
CA TYR A 206 -3.12 2.28 -11.07
C TYR A 206 -2.91 3.39 -10.03
N GLY A 207 -3.44 3.18 -8.82
CA GLY A 207 -3.54 4.20 -7.77
C GLY A 207 -4.96 4.78 -7.66
N PRO A 208 -5.12 5.95 -7.01
CA PRO A 208 -6.40 6.62 -6.85
C PRO A 208 -7.04 6.96 -8.21
N MET A 209 -8.29 6.55 -8.37
CA MET A 209 -9.03 6.66 -9.62
C MET A 209 -9.92 7.90 -9.62
N GLY A 210 -9.43 8.95 -10.27
CA GLY A 210 -10.17 10.20 -10.50
C GLY A 210 -11.10 10.13 -11.72
N ILE A 211 -11.58 11.30 -12.17
CA ILE A 211 -12.50 11.38 -13.31
C ILE A 211 -11.86 10.91 -14.63
N GLU A 212 -10.58 11.18 -14.83
CA GLU A 212 -9.84 10.77 -16.04
C GLU A 212 -9.76 9.24 -16.16
N SER A 213 -9.67 8.54 -15.01
CA SER A 213 -9.72 7.07 -14.93
C SER A 213 -11.08 6.47 -15.30
N LEU A 214 -12.08 7.27 -15.63
CA LEU A 214 -13.39 6.83 -16.12
C LEU A 214 -13.60 7.20 -17.60
N THR A 215 -12.52 7.57 -18.29
CA THR A 215 -12.53 7.93 -19.70
C THR A 215 -11.65 7.00 -20.53
N THR A 216 -11.78 7.06 -21.85
CA THR A 216 -10.92 6.36 -22.79
C THR A 216 -10.56 7.28 -23.95
N GLU A 217 -9.48 6.95 -24.65
CA GLU A 217 -9.00 7.74 -25.77
C GLU A 217 -9.48 7.17 -27.10
N LYS A 218 -9.69 8.05 -28.08
CA LYS A 218 -9.97 7.67 -29.46
C LYS A 218 -9.14 8.51 -30.43
N TRP A 219 -8.80 7.92 -31.57
CA TRP A 219 -8.16 8.64 -32.66
C TRP A 219 -9.19 9.39 -33.49
N VAL A 220 -8.88 10.64 -33.81
CA VAL A 220 -9.68 11.47 -34.74
C VAL A 220 -8.79 11.86 -35.90
N VAL A 221 -9.17 11.44 -37.11
CA VAL A 221 -8.43 11.73 -38.34
C VAL A 221 -9.28 12.63 -39.21
N LEU A 222 -8.76 13.82 -39.53
CA LEU A 222 -9.37 14.75 -40.48
C LEU A 222 -8.68 14.56 -41.83
N GLY A 223 -9.45 14.13 -42.82
CA GLY A 223 -8.96 13.89 -44.18
C GLY A 223 -9.48 14.89 -45.20
N ASP A 224 -8.79 14.94 -46.33
CA ASP A 224 -9.14 15.63 -47.57
C ASP A 224 -8.73 14.77 -48.79
N GLY A 225 -9.16 13.50 -48.80
CA GLY A 225 -8.92 12.58 -49.91
C GLY A 225 -7.64 11.73 -49.83
N GLN A 226 -7.04 11.57 -48.64
CA GLN A 226 -5.86 10.71 -48.47
C GLN A 226 -6.22 9.23 -48.70
N VAL A 227 -5.37 8.55 -49.46
CA VAL A 227 -5.45 7.10 -49.72
C VAL A 227 -4.28 6.36 -49.06
N ARG A 228 -4.49 5.07 -48.74
CA ARG A 228 -3.47 4.17 -48.19
C ARG A 228 -3.01 3.19 -49.28
N ALA A 229 -1.69 3.02 -49.41
CA ALA A 229 -1.07 2.02 -50.28
C ALA A 229 -0.97 0.64 -49.62
#